data_AF-A0A933M3P2-F1
#
_entry.id   AF-A0A933M3P2-F1
#
_cell.length_a   1.000
_cell.length_b   1.000
_cell.length_c   1.000
_cell.angle_alpha   90.00
_cell.angle_beta   90.00
_cell.angle_gamma   90.00
#
_symmetry.space_group_name_H-M   'P 1'
#
loop_
_entity.id
_entity.type
_entity.pdbx_description
1 polymer ?
#
loop_
_entity_poly.entity_id
_entity_poly.type
_entity_poly.pdbx_seq_one_letter_code
_entity_poly.pdbx_strand_id
1 'polypeptide(L)'
;MSGITNKKIEKIVKIEGKSDVVIRTAKVSDIRRIQVLYTEVYGASYSISIVTDREKAKHAIESDDYYWLVVECEGKIIGSLVYALDLPHRISKAFGAVVSQEFRKHDLAYMMMKLVLDDITIERKLVDMVYATTRTTSHAPQRLTESLGFVKLGIFPNTHKVHENETHCLTAYFTKEALEMRKKEPVLIPELLPFYNIVKKQMNIEKEAVAESGKIPAVAGTAQSINFETITAPHFIKNRYKKIKNTGFFQHTYMPFHEPNLVFITPDQSTEVYLHYNSKDKYSVVVGGITSEKNAGVVLESIAAKLNEMNMAYIEVILEAYFPELQRQALSAKFIPSGYFPAIKKAGDKRLDCVVFSRTFEILDFGNVKLISAYRDFLREYVKLWRELYIDFAYAEQGGIDRNRCREHCERPEQNLNEHKKH
;
A
#
# COMPACT_ATOMS: atom_id res chain seq x y z
N MET A 1 -18.89 23.97 8.25
CA MET A 1 -17.45 23.84 8.06
C MET A 1 -17.04 24.92 7.07
N SER A 2 -16.29 25.92 7.51
CA SER A 2 -15.72 26.93 6.63
C SER A 2 -14.85 26.23 5.59
N GLY A 3 -15.21 26.37 4.31
CA GLY A 3 -14.41 25.84 3.20
C GLY A 3 -12.96 26.33 3.31
N ILE A 4 -12.03 25.48 2.89
CA ILE A 4 -10.60 25.78 2.82
C ILE A 4 -10.39 26.72 1.62
N THR A 5 -10.92 27.94 1.69
CA THR A 5 -11.10 28.83 0.52
C THR A 5 -9.84 29.50 -0.01
N ASN A 6 -8.63 28.98 0.23
CA ASN A 6 -7.42 29.49 -0.42
C ASN A 6 -6.27 28.47 -0.46
N LYS A 7 -6.40 27.44 -1.30
CA LYS A 7 -5.23 26.65 -1.74
C LYS A 7 -4.45 27.46 -2.76
N LYS A 8 -3.60 28.39 -2.31
CA LYS A 8 -2.77 29.18 -3.21
C LYS A 8 -1.30 28.82 -3.04
N ILE A 9 -0.87 27.80 -3.78
CA ILE A 9 0.54 27.49 -3.99
C ILE A 9 0.92 28.04 -5.36
N GLU A 10 1.86 28.98 -5.39
CA GLU A 10 2.47 29.51 -6.61
C GLU A 10 3.94 29.81 -6.34
N LYS A 11 4.84 29.25 -7.15
CA LYS A 11 6.28 29.42 -7.00
C LYS A 11 6.96 29.45 -8.37
N ILE A 12 7.71 30.52 -8.62
CA ILE A 12 8.57 30.65 -9.81
C ILE A 12 9.92 29.99 -9.49
N VAL A 13 10.41 29.17 -10.40
CA VAL A 13 11.70 28.48 -10.32
C VAL A 13 12.50 28.82 -11.57
N LYS A 14 13.71 29.34 -11.36
CA LYS A 14 14.67 29.61 -12.43
C LYS A 14 15.51 28.36 -12.68
N ILE A 15 15.56 27.92 -13.93
CA ILE A 15 16.39 26.78 -14.35
C ILE A 15 17.45 27.33 -15.32
N GLU A 16 18.72 27.07 -15.02
CA GLU A 16 19.81 27.53 -15.88
C GLU A 16 19.66 26.98 -17.30
N GLY A 17 19.76 27.86 -18.30
CA GLY A 17 19.61 27.51 -19.71
C GLY A 17 18.18 27.20 -20.17
N LYS A 18 17.15 27.43 -19.33
CA LYS A 18 15.74 27.25 -19.68
C LYS A 18 14.89 28.45 -19.26
N SER A 19 13.70 28.56 -19.85
CA SER A 19 12.69 29.53 -19.45
C SER A 19 12.21 29.29 -18.02
N ASP A 20 11.77 30.36 -17.36
CA ASP A 20 11.22 30.31 -16.01
C ASP A 20 10.05 29.32 -15.95
N VAL A 21 10.07 28.46 -14.92
CA VAL A 21 8.99 27.50 -14.70
C VAL A 21 8.17 27.91 -13.49
N VAL A 22 6.86 27.70 -13.57
CA VAL A 22 5.90 28.08 -12.52
C VAL A 22 5.27 26.83 -11.96
N ILE A 23 5.49 26.56 -10.67
CA ILE A 23 4.74 25.56 -9.91
C ILE A 23 3.48 26.25 -9.39
N ARG A 24 2.31 25.73 -9.73
CA ARG A 24 1.01 26.31 -9.29
C ARG A 24 -0.05 25.24 -9.07
N THR A 25 -1.14 25.61 -8.42
CA THR A 25 -2.35 24.77 -8.39
C THR A 25 -2.91 24.56 -9.81
N ALA A 26 -3.39 23.35 -10.04
CA ALA A 26 -4.03 22.96 -11.29
C ALA A 26 -5.38 23.66 -11.45
N LYS A 27 -5.74 23.96 -12.70
CA LYS A 27 -7.03 24.51 -13.10
C LYS A 27 -7.77 23.49 -13.96
N VAL A 28 -9.09 23.60 -14.05
CA VAL A 28 -9.91 22.69 -14.89
C VAL A 28 -9.45 22.71 -16.36
N SER A 29 -8.92 23.84 -16.84
CA SER A 29 -8.33 23.97 -18.17
C SER A 29 -7.07 23.12 -18.39
N ASP A 30 -6.38 22.70 -17.33
CA ASP A 30 -5.13 21.93 -17.40
C ASP A 30 -5.37 20.43 -17.59
N ILE A 31 -6.58 19.92 -17.32
CA ILE A 31 -6.89 18.47 -17.28
C ILE A 31 -6.37 17.73 -18.52
N ARG A 32 -6.65 18.26 -19.73
CA ARG A 32 -6.23 17.61 -20.98
C ARG A 32 -4.69 17.54 -21.09
N ARG A 33 -3.99 18.60 -20.66
CA ARG A 33 -2.52 18.65 -20.72
C ARG A 33 -1.88 17.73 -19.68
N ILE A 34 -2.49 17.63 -18.50
CA ILE A 34 -2.09 16.65 -17.46
C ILE A 34 -2.24 15.23 -18.02
N GLN A 35 -3.38 14.89 -18.61
CA GLN A 35 -3.62 13.56 -19.20
C GLN A 35 -2.61 13.19 -20.28
N VAL A 36 -2.27 14.15 -21.15
CA VAL A 36 -1.22 13.97 -22.17
C VAL A 36 0.13 13.68 -21.50
N LEU A 37 0.55 14.49 -20.52
CA LEU A 37 1.82 14.29 -19.80
C LEU A 37 1.92 12.91 -19.13
N TYR A 38 0.85 12.44 -18.47
CA TYR A 38 0.83 11.10 -17.86
C TYR A 38 0.93 9.99 -18.92
N THR A 39 0.24 10.16 -20.06
CA THR A 39 0.30 9.21 -21.17
C THR A 39 1.68 9.16 -21.80
N GLU A 40 2.36 10.30 -21.95
CA GLU A 40 3.73 10.38 -22.48
C GLU A 40 4.76 9.71 -21.57
N VAL A 41 4.59 9.82 -20.24
CA VAL A 41 5.58 9.30 -19.28
C VAL A 41 5.32 7.85 -18.86
N TYR A 42 4.06 7.47 -18.68
CA TYR A 42 3.68 6.15 -18.19
C TYR A 42 3.00 5.25 -19.23
N GLY A 43 2.69 5.79 -20.41
CA GLY A 43 1.97 5.08 -21.47
C GLY A 43 0.45 5.09 -21.28
N ALA A 44 -0.27 4.61 -22.31
CA ALA A 44 -1.74 4.57 -22.34
C ALA A 44 -2.36 3.63 -21.28
N SER A 45 -1.53 2.78 -20.66
CA SER A 45 -1.98 1.77 -19.73
C SER A 45 -2.01 2.23 -18.27
N TYR A 46 -1.62 3.48 -17.99
CA TYR A 46 -1.80 4.10 -16.67
C TYR A 46 -3.25 3.94 -16.16
N SER A 47 -3.41 3.43 -14.95
CA SER A 47 -4.71 2.96 -14.42
C SER A 47 -5.34 3.89 -13.38
N ILE A 48 -4.63 4.92 -12.89
CA ILE A 48 -5.15 5.75 -11.80
C ILE A 48 -6.28 6.65 -12.30
N SER A 49 -7.50 6.30 -11.89
CA SER A 49 -8.73 6.94 -12.39
C SER A 49 -8.83 8.43 -12.09
N ILE A 50 -8.20 8.95 -11.03
CA ILE A 50 -8.21 10.40 -10.76
C ILE A 50 -7.61 11.22 -11.90
N VAL A 51 -6.65 10.65 -12.64
CA VAL A 51 -5.99 11.27 -13.78
C VAL A 51 -6.73 10.96 -15.08
N THR A 52 -7.10 9.69 -15.28
CA THR A 52 -7.62 9.22 -16.57
C THR A 52 -9.09 9.52 -16.79
N ASP A 53 -9.89 9.68 -15.72
CA ASP A 53 -11.30 10.04 -15.78
C ASP A 53 -11.46 11.56 -15.64
N ARG A 54 -12.10 12.19 -16.64
CA ARG A 54 -12.26 13.64 -16.71
C ARG A 54 -13.11 14.21 -15.58
N GLU A 55 -14.18 13.52 -15.18
CA GLU A 55 -15.09 14.00 -14.15
C GLU A 55 -14.44 13.87 -12.77
N LYS A 56 -13.70 12.77 -12.52
CA LYS A 56 -12.89 12.63 -11.31
C LYS A 56 -11.76 13.68 -11.25
N ALA A 57 -11.11 13.95 -12.38
CA ALA A 57 -10.06 14.96 -12.46
C ALA A 57 -10.60 16.36 -12.15
N LYS A 58 -11.74 16.71 -12.75
CA LYS A 58 -12.44 17.97 -12.48
C LYS A 58 -12.83 18.08 -11.01
N HIS A 59 -13.47 17.05 -10.45
CA HIS A 59 -13.84 17.03 -9.04
C HIS A 59 -12.65 17.22 -8.12
N ALA A 60 -11.53 16.54 -8.38
CA ALA A 60 -10.32 16.68 -7.58
C ALA A 60 -9.72 18.09 -7.67
N ILE A 61 -9.71 18.73 -8.84
CA ILE A 61 -9.22 20.10 -8.99
C ILE A 61 -10.11 21.11 -8.24
N GLU A 62 -11.42 20.89 -8.21
CA GLU A 62 -12.40 21.79 -7.58
C GLU A 62 -12.58 21.52 -6.07
N SER A 63 -12.12 20.38 -5.55
CA SER A 63 -12.40 19.92 -4.19
C SER A 63 -11.33 20.34 -3.15
N ASP A 64 -11.80 20.58 -1.93
CA ASP A 64 -10.94 20.79 -0.76
C ASP A 64 -10.20 19.53 -0.29
N ASP A 65 -10.61 18.36 -0.78
CA ASP A 65 -10.02 17.07 -0.42
C ASP A 65 -8.76 16.72 -1.22
N TYR A 66 -8.34 17.55 -2.18
CA TYR A 66 -7.18 17.24 -3.03
C TYR A 66 -6.23 18.41 -3.22
N TYR A 67 -4.93 18.13 -3.24
CA TYR A 67 -3.94 19.09 -3.71
C TYR A 67 -3.43 18.61 -5.04
N TRP A 68 -3.72 19.36 -6.10
CA TRP A 68 -3.22 19.07 -7.43
C TRP A 68 -2.34 20.21 -7.91
N LEU A 69 -1.04 19.97 -8.01
CA LEU A 69 -0.08 20.92 -8.56
C LEU A 69 0.28 20.57 -9.99
N VAL A 70 0.62 21.59 -10.76
CA VAL A 70 1.24 21.50 -12.07
C VAL A 70 2.49 22.36 -12.12
N VAL A 71 3.43 21.96 -12.98
CA VAL A 71 4.57 22.79 -13.38
C VAL A 71 4.32 23.25 -14.80
N GLU A 72 4.33 24.56 -15.00
CA GLU A 72 4.13 25.21 -16.29
C GLU A 72 5.44 25.84 -16.78
N CYS A 73 5.75 25.66 -18.05
CA CYS A 73 6.85 26.33 -18.74
C CYS A 73 6.34 26.75 -20.12
N GLU A 74 6.40 28.05 -20.44
CA GLU A 74 5.97 28.60 -21.75
C GLU A 74 4.55 28.14 -22.18
N GLY A 75 3.61 28.12 -21.23
CA GLY A 75 2.23 27.69 -21.51
C GLY A 75 2.03 26.18 -21.63
N LYS A 76 3.06 25.35 -21.44
CA LYS A 76 3.00 23.88 -21.44
C LYS A 76 3.06 23.33 -20.02
N ILE A 77 2.26 22.30 -19.73
CA ILE A 77 2.34 21.56 -18.47
C ILE A 77 3.44 20.50 -18.60
N ILE A 78 4.53 20.68 -17.86
CA ILE A 78 5.72 19.83 -17.89
C ILE A 78 5.87 18.99 -16.61
N GLY A 79 5.03 19.21 -15.61
CA GLY A 79 4.99 18.43 -14.38
C GLY A 79 3.60 18.42 -13.75
N SER A 80 3.28 17.37 -12.99
CA SER A 80 2.03 17.28 -12.24
C SER A 80 2.20 16.40 -11.00
N LEU A 81 1.50 16.75 -9.92
CA LEU A 81 1.47 16.01 -8.67
C LEU A 81 0.07 16.08 -8.05
N VAL A 82 -0.45 14.96 -7.56
CA VAL A 82 -1.74 14.93 -6.85
C VAL A 82 -1.66 14.21 -5.51
N TYR A 83 -2.21 14.87 -4.48
CA TYR A 83 -2.43 14.37 -3.13
C TYR A 83 -3.94 14.34 -2.86
N ALA A 84 -4.43 13.32 -2.16
CA ALA A 84 -5.76 13.35 -1.55
C ALA A 84 -5.63 13.39 -0.04
N LEU A 85 -6.56 14.10 0.60
CA LEU A 85 -6.64 14.29 2.03
C LEU A 85 -7.90 13.59 2.54
N ASP A 86 -7.76 12.94 3.70
CA ASP A 86 -8.85 12.49 4.54
C ASP A 86 -8.78 13.33 5.82
N LEU A 87 -9.47 14.47 5.82
CA LEU A 87 -9.46 15.42 6.93
C LEU A 87 -10.03 14.82 8.23
N PRO A 88 -11.13 14.03 8.20
CA PRO A 88 -11.62 13.34 9.41
C PRO A 88 -10.56 12.46 10.09
N HIS A 89 -9.84 11.66 9.30
CA HIS A 89 -8.77 10.79 9.80
C HIS A 89 -7.42 11.51 9.89
N ARG A 90 -7.31 12.75 9.41
CA ARG A 90 -6.09 13.57 9.38
C ARG A 90 -4.92 12.84 8.71
N ILE A 91 -5.16 12.23 7.54
CA ILE A 91 -4.12 11.57 6.73
C ILE A 91 -4.17 12.07 5.29
N SER A 92 -3.08 11.91 4.56
CA SER A 92 -3.00 12.20 3.13
C SER A 92 -2.32 11.05 2.38
N LYS A 93 -2.69 10.88 1.11
CA LYS A 93 -2.00 9.98 0.17
C LYS A 93 -1.47 10.77 -1.02
N ALA A 94 -0.17 10.64 -1.31
CA ALA A 94 0.41 11.09 -2.57
C ALA A 94 0.23 9.97 -3.62
N PHE A 95 -0.53 10.23 -4.69
CA PHE A 95 -0.85 9.20 -5.71
C PHE A 95 0.20 9.10 -6.82
N GLY A 96 0.86 10.20 -7.15
CA GLY A 96 1.90 10.18 -8.18
C GLY A 96 2.37 11.57 -8.57
N ALA A 97 3.66 11.65 -8.89
CA ALA A 97 4.31 12.81 -9.47
C ALA A 97 4.88 12.45 -10.84
N VAL A 98 4.61 13.28 -11.83
CA VAL A 98 5.15 13.13 -13.18
C VAL A 98 5.89 14.41 -13.55
N VAL A 99 7.05 14.25 -14.20
CA VAL A 99 7.82 15.34 -14.79
C VAL A 99 8.29 14.89 -16.18
N SER A 100 8.10 15.75 -17.17
CA SER A 100 8.56 15.55 -18.54
C SER A 100 10.04 15.19 -18.57
N GLN A 101 10.43 14.29 -19.47
CA GLN A 101 11.79 13.76 -19.53
C GLN A 101 12.86 14.85 -19.65
N GLU A 102 12.57 15.88 -20.46
CA GLU A 102 13.45 17.01 -20.73
C GLU A 102 13.70 17.90 -19.49
N PHE A 103 12.82 17.82 -18.48
CA PHE A 103 12.88 18.62 -17.26
C PHE A 103 13.19 17.78 -16.01
N ARG A 104 13.58 16.51 -16.20
CA ARG A 104 14.08 15.67 -15.11
C ARG A 104 15.42 16.19 -14.61
N LYS A 105 15.78 15.84 -13.37
CA LYS A 105 17.02 16.27 -12.68
C LYS A 105 17.10 17.76 -12.31
N HIS A 106 16.00 18.50 -12.41
CA HIS A 106 15.86 19.87 -11.89
C HIS A 106 15.02 19.94 -10.61
N ASP A 107 14.92 18.84 -9.86
CA ASP A 107 14.21 18.74 -8.57
C ASP A 107 12.74 19.18 -8.55
N LEU A 108 12.09 19.28 -9.71
CA LEU A 108 10.68 19.70 -9.82
C LEU A 108 9.73 18.80 -9.04
N ALA A 109 9.93 17.48 -9.09
CA ALA A 109 9.12 16.54 -8.31
C ALA A 109 9.32 16.73 -6.80
N TYR A 110 10.57 16.96 -6.36
CA TYR A 110 10.90 17.26 -4.98
C TYR A 110 10.24 18.56 -4.52
N MET A 111 10.37 19.63 -5.31
CA MET A 111 9.77 20.92 -4.99
C MET A 111 8.24 20.86 -4.88
N MET A 112 7.56 20.20 -5.84
CA MET A 112 6.11 20.03 -5.76
C MET A 112 5.69 19.24 -4.50
N MET A 113 6.35 18.10 -4.23
CA MET A 113 6.01 17.29 -3.06
C MET A 113 6.29 18.02 -1.76
N LYS A 114 7.41 18.75 -1.67
CA LYS A 114 7.78 19.54 -0.50
C LYS A 114 6.78 20.67 -0.24
N LEU A 115 6.37 21.41 -1.27
CA LEU A 115 5.38 22.48 -1.14
C LEU A 115 4.06 21.97 -0.55
N VAL A 116 3.54 20.85 -1.07
CA VAL A 116 2.30 20.26 -0.54
C VAL A 116 2.52 19.71 0.86
N LEU A 117 3.62 19.00 1.09
CA LEU A 117 3.93 18.40 2.40
C LEU A 117 4.03 19.46 3.50
N ASP A 118 4.80 20.52 3.27
CA ASP A 118 4.99 21.62 4.23
C ASP A 118 3.65 22.31 4.52
N ASP A 119 2.86 22.63 3.49
CA ASP A 119 1.55 23.27 3.67
C ASP A 119 0.59 22.41 4.52
N ILE A 120 0.42 21.13 4.18
CA ILE A 120 -0.59 20.29 4.85
C ILE A 120 -0.15 19.76 6.22
N THR A 121 1.15 19.67 6.51
CA THR A 121 1.67 19.14 7.79
C THR A 121 2.19 20.20 8.75
N ILE A 122 2.78 21.29 8.24
CA ILE A 122 3.44 22.31 9.07
C ILE A 122 2.62 23.59 9.12
N GLU A 123 2.33 24.19 7.97
CA GLU A 123 1.72 25.54 7.91
C GLU A 123 0.26 25.50 8.35
N ARG A 124 -0.51 24.56 7.80
CA ARG A 124 -1.95 24.44 8.03
C ARG A 124 -2.32 23.28 8.96
N LYS A 125 -1.39 22.36 9.21
CA LYS A 125 -1.56 21.20 10.12
C LYS A 125 -2.85 20.43 9.87
N LEU A 126 -3.19 20.21 8.60
CA LEU A 126 -4.41 19.53 8.17
C LEU A 126 -4.36 18.03 8.44
N VAL A 127 -3.17 17.44 8.31
CA VAL A 127 -2.93 16.00 8.45
C VAL A 127 -1.74 15.74 9.36
N ASP A 128 -1.77 14.60 10.04
CA ASP A 128 -0.68 14.16 10.93
C ASP A 128 0.27 13.19 10.21
N MET A 129 -0.11 12.73 9.01
CA MET A 129 0.68 11.79 8.24
C MET A 129 0.38 11.86 6.75
N VAL A 130 1.40 11.63 5.93
CA VAL A 130 1.28 11.49 4.47
C VAL A 130 1.92 10.18 4.06
N TYR A 131 1.24 9.36 3.27
CA TYR A 131 1.83 8.15 2.72
C TYR A 131 1.82 8.11 1.20
N ALA A 132 2.68 7.27 0.63
CA ALA A 132 2.81 7.11 -0.81
C ALA A 132 3.16 5.65 -1.13
N THR A 133 2.84 5.25 -2.35
CA THR A 133 3.43 4.05 -2.96
C THR A 133 4.41 4.48 -4.04
N THR A 134 5.53 3.76 -4.14
CA THR A 134 6.57 4.04 -5.14
C THR A 134 6.85 2.80 -5.99
N ARG A 135 6.90 2.97 -7.32
CA ARG A 135 7.26 1.88 -8.23
C ARG A 135 8.72 1.47 -8.04
N THR A 136 9.03 0.20 -8.30
CA THR A 136 10.38 -0.35 -8.14
C THR A 136 11.17 -0.47 -9.44
N THR A 137 10.68 0.03 -10.57
CA THR A 137 11.41 -0.01 -11.86
C THR A 137 12.65 0.89 -11.87
N SER A 138 12.75 1.83 -10.92
CA SER A 138 13.93 2.67 -10.69
C SER A 138 14.05 3.06 -9.21
N HIS A 139 15.24 3.49 -8.79
CA HIS A 139 15.47 4.02 -7.44
C HIS A 139 14.95 5.45 -7.24
N ALA A 140 14.64 6.19 -8.32
CA ALA A 140 14.38 7.62 -8.24
C ALA A 140 13.16 7.99 -7.36
N PRO A 141 11.99 7.33 -7.49
CA PRO A 141 10.84 7.62 -6.61
C PRO A 141 11.11 7.27 -5.14
N GLN A 142 11.85 6.18 -4.88
CA GLN A 142 12.20 5.75 -3.52
C GLN A 142 13.15 6.76 -2.84
N ARG A 143 14.16 7.24 -3.57
CA ARG A 143 15.10 8.27 -3.09
C ARG A 143 14.43 9.63 -2.92
N LEU A 144 13.48 9.97 -3.79
CA LEU A 144 12.68 11.18 -3.66
C LEU A 144 11.93 11.21 -2.32
N THR A 145 11.18 10.15 -1.99
CA THR A 145 10.46 10.08 -0.70
C THR A 145 11.43 10.04 0.49
N GLU A 146 12.56 9.34 0.37
CA GLU A 146 13.60 9.31 1.41
C GLU A 146 14.17 10.71 1.68
N SER A 147 14.44 11.50 0.63
CA SER A 147 14.95 12.88 0.76
C SER A 147 13.95 13.86 1.39
N LEU A 148 12.67 13.51 1.40
CA LEU A 148 11.59 14.27 2.06
C LEU A 148 11.32 13.78 3.48
N GLY A 149 12.11 12.84 4.00
CA GLY A 149 11.98 12.31 5.35
C GLY A 149 10.92 11.22 5.50
N PHE A 150 10.47 10.59 4.41
CA PHE A 150 9.56 9.47 4.54
C PHE A 150 10.28 8.20 5.02
N VAL A 151 9.61 7.46 5.89
CA VAL A 151 10.04 6.16 6.42
C VAL A 151 9.57 5.05 5.50
N LYS A 152 10.38 3.98 5.35
CA LYS A 152 10.08 2.81 4.53
C LYS A 152 9.29 1.82 5.37
N LEU A 153 8.11 1.42 4.90
CA LEU A 153 7.13 0.69 5.72
C LEU A 153 6.74 -0.69 5.17
N GLY A 154 7.06 -0.98 3.91
CA GLY A 154 6.72 -2.27 3.33
C GLY A 154 7.00 -2.36 1.83
N ILE A 155 6.69 -3.52 1.28
CA ILE A 155 6.79 -3.84 -0.14
C ILE A 155 5.57 -4.68 -0.56
N PHE A 156 5.06 -4.43 -1.76
CA PHE A 156 3.88 -5.07 -2.34
C PHE A 156 4.29 -5.79 -3.63
N PRO A 157 4.75 -7.05 -3.52
CA PRO A 157 5.06 -7.88 -4.68
C PRO A 157 3.86 -8.07 -5.61
N ASN A 158 4.08 -7.91 -6.92
CA ASN A 158 3.07 -8.11 -7.97
C ASN A 158 1.72 -7.37 -7.75
N THR A 159 1.73 -6.20 -7.10
CA THR A 159 0.51 -5.48 -6.71
C THR A 159 -0.34 -5.04 -7.91
N HIS A 160 0.27 -4.79 -9.07
CA HIS A 160 -0.42 -4.42 -10.30
C HIS A 160 0.04 -5.28 -11.47
N LYS A 161 -0.90 -5.65 -12.33
CA LYS A 161 -0.66 -6.40 -13.57
C LYS A 161 -1.32 -5.68 -14.75
N VAL A 162 -0.56 -4.78 -15.38
CA VAL A 162 -1.02 -3.99 -16.54
C VAL A 162 -0.43 -4.55 -17.84
N HIS A 163 0.90 -4.63 -17.91
CA HIS A 163 1.65 -5.30 -18.98
C HIS A 163 2.60 -6.34 -18.39
N GLU A 164 3.30 -5.94 -17.33
CA GLU A 164 4.16 -6.79 -16.51
C GLU A 164 3.66 -6.72 -15.05
N ASN A 165 4.15 -7.64 -14.22
CA ASN A 165 3.95 -7.59 -12.78
C ASN A 165 4.75 -6.41 -12.20
N GLU A 166 4.08 -5.47 -11.55
CA GLU A 166 4.73 -4.37 -10.87
C GLU A 166 4.80 -4.63 -9.36
N THR A 167 6.00 -4.49 -8.80
CA THR A 167 6.20 -4.41 -7.35
C THR A 167 6.23 -2.93 -6.92
N HIS A 168 5.54 -2.61 -5.83
CA HIS A 168 5.53 -1.26 -5.27
C HIS A 168 6.08 -1.27 -3.84
N CYS A 169 6.58 -0.14 -3.38
CA CYS A 169 7.03 0.07 -2.00
C CYS A 169 6.09 1.00 -1.25
N LEU A 170 5.88 0.76 0.05
CA LEU A 170 5.10 1.62 0.94
C LEU A 170 6.02 2.53 1.75
N THR A 171 5.65 3.81 1.83
CA THR A 171 6.38 4.80 2.61
C THR A 171 5.46 5.85 3.21
N ALA A 172 5.82 6.41 4.37
CA ALA A 172 5.07 7.50 4.98
C ALA A 172 5.95 8.52 5.72
N TYR A 173 5.51 9.77 5.68
CA TYR A 173 5.99 10.88 6.49
C TYR A 173 5.07 11.05 7.70
N PHE A 174 5.66 11.13 8.88
CA PHE A 174 4.94 11.26 10.15
C PHE A 174 5.23 12.62 10.77
N THR A 175 4.19 13.34 11.19
CA THR A 175 4.40 14.48 12.08
C THR A 175 4.72 14.00 13.50
N LYS A 176 5.23 14.89 14.34
CA LYS A 176 5.49 14.59 15.75
C LYS A 176 4.18 14.18 16.46
N GLU A 177 3.10 14.88 16.16
CA GLU A 177 1.77 14.65 16.73
C GLU A 177 1.25 13.24 16.39
N ALA A 178 1.48 12.73 15.17
CA ALA A 178 1.10 11.36 14.82
C ALA A 178 1.78 10.31 15.72
N LEU A 179 3.06 10.52 16.03
CA LEU A 179 3.84 9.60 16.85
C LEU A 179 3.51 9.74 18.35
N GLU A 180 3.19 10.95 18.81
CA GLU A 180 2.75 11.19 20.19
C GLU A 180 1.38 10.56 20.49
N MET A 181 0.46 10.60 19.52
CA MET A 181 -0.86 9.96 19.62
C MET A 181 -0.83 8.44 19.40
N ARG A 182 0.30 7.88 18.97
CA ARG A 182 0.41 6.45 18.65
C ARG A 182 0.20 5.59 19.90
N LYS A 183 -0.67 4.59 19.79
CA LYS A 183 -0.81 3.54 20.80
C LYS A 183 0.45 2.67 20.75
N LYS A 184 1.19 2.65 21.85
CA LYS A 184 2.44 1.90 21.99
C LYS A 184 2.19 0.40 22.18
N GLU A 185 3.26 -0.37 22.07
CA GLU A 185 3.32 -1.81 22.40
C GLU A 185 2.29 -2.63 21.59
N PRO A 186 2.46 -2.73 20.26
CA PRO A 186 1.68 -3.65 19.45
C PRO A 186 1.88 -5.09 19.93
N VAL A 187 0.86 -5.94 19.77
CA VAL A 187 0.93 -7.36 20.14
C VAL A 187 1.03 -8.17 18.86
N LEU A 188 2.24 -8.70 18.60
CA LEU A 188 2.59 -9.28 17.31
C LEU A 188 2.89 -10.78 17.43
N ILE A 189 2.50 -11.53 16.42
CA ILE A 189 2.99 -12.88 16.19
C ILE A 189 4.46 -12.88 15.71
N PRO A 190 5.22 -13.96 15.93
CA PRO A 190 6.63 -14.06 15.54
C PRO A 190 6.93 -13.69 14.08
N GLU A 191 6.03 -14.05 13.16
CA GLU A 191 6.14 -13.83 11.72
C GLU A 191 6.10 -12.34 11.34
N LEU A 192 5.56 -11.47 12.21
CA LEU A 192 5.52 -10.03 12.00
C LEU A 192 6.69 -9.27 12.61
N LEU A 193 7.44 -9.89 13.52
CA LEU A 193 8.57 -9.23 14.19
C LEU A 193 9.63 -8.71 13.20
N PRO A 194 10.00 -9.44 12.12
CA PRO A 194 10.96 -8.92 11.15
C PRO A 194 10.50 -7.61 10.50
N PHE A 195 9.22 -7.53 10.10
CA PHE A 195 8.63 -6.34 9.49
C PHE A 195 8.60 -5.16 10.48
N TYR A 196 8.19 -5.42 11.73
CA TYR A 196 8.20 -4.42 12.80
C TYR A 196 9.62 -3.90 13.05
N ASN A 197 10.61 -4.78 13.16
CA ASN A 197 11.98 -4.41 13.48
C ASN A 197 12.65 -3.53 12.40
N ILE A 198 12.30 -3.73 11.13
CA ILE A 198 12.75 -2.83 10.04
C ILE A 198 12.22 -1.41 10.26
N VAL A 199 10.95 -1.25 10.62
CA VAL A 199 10.34 0.06 10.89
C VAL A 199 10.88 0.66 12.20
N LYS A 200 10.95 -0.16 13.26
CA LYS A 200 11.46 0.20 14.58
C LYS A 200 12.85 0.82 14.53
N LYS A 201 13.75 0.22 13.76
CA LYS A 201 15.13 0.73 13.58
C LYS A 201 15.16 2.11 12.91
N GLN A 202 14.24 2.39 12.00
CA GLN A 202 14.18 3.67 11.29
C GLN A 202 13.55 4.78 12.13
N MET A 203 12.56 4.45 12.96
CA MET A 203 11.75 5.42 13.71
C MET A 203 12.14 5.54 15.19
N ASN A 204 13.02 4.67 15.69
CA ASN A 204 13.39 4.56 17.10
C ASN A 204 12.16 4.43 18.03
N ILE A 205 11.19 3.60 17.62
CA ILE A 205 9.99 3.29 18.42
C ILE A 205 10.26 2.13 19.39
N GLU A 206 9.36 1.96 20.35
CA GLU A 206 9.52 1.04 21.48
C GLU A 206 9.54 -0.44 21.08
N LYS A 207 9.80 -1.34 22.05
CA LYS A 207 9.66 -2.77 21.82
C LYS A 207 8.18 -3.17 21.76
N GLU A 208 7.91 -4.14 20.92
CA GLU A 208 6.65 -4.84 20.76
C GLU A 208 6.41 -5.84 21.89
N ALA A 209 5.14 -6.17 22.12
CA ALA A 209 4.75 -7.37 22.85
C ALA A 209 4.66 -8.54 21.88
N VAL A 210 5.24 -9.68 22.26
CA VAL A 210 5.24 -10.88 21.42
C VAL A 210 4.17 -11.84 21.93
N ALA A 211 3.22 -12.18 21.09
CA ALA A 211 2.25 -13.24 21.38
C ALA A 211 2.93 -14.62 21.34
N GLU A 212 2.39 -15.58 22.09
CA GLU A 212 2.91 -16.95 22.08
C GLU A 212 2.98 -17.52 20.66
N SER A 213 4.04 -18.27 20.39
CA SER A 213 4.22 -18.99 19.14
C SER A 213 3.24 -20.16 19.07
N GLY A 214 2.31 -20.09 18.12
CA GLY A 214 1.43 -21.19 17.76
C GLY A 214 1.73 -21.66 16.34
N LYS A 215 1.36 -22.91 16.01
CA LYS A 215 1.35 -23.34 14.60
C LYS A 215 0.37 -22.44 13.83
N ILE A 216 0.72 -22.06 12.61
CA ILE A 216 -0.24 -21.46 11.69
C ILE A 216 -1.32 -22.52 11.46
N PRO A 217 -2.57 -22.30 11.90
CA PRO A 217 -3.62 -23.28 11.70
C PRO A 217 -3.82 -23.46 10.19
N ALA A 218 -3.96 -24.70 9.72
CA ALA A 218 -4.51 -24.90 8.39
C ALA A 218 -5.95 -24.36 8.41
N VAL A 219 -6.33 -23.53 7.44
CA VAL A 219 -7.76 -23.29 7.19
C VAL A 219 -8.31 -24.66 6.85
N ALA A 220 -9.23 -25.17 7.68
CA ALA A 220 -9.84 -26.48 7.47
C ALA A 220 -10.31 -26.57 6.02
N GLY A 221 -9.65 -27.44 5.24
CA GLY A 221 -9.67 -27.36 3.78
C GLY A 221 -11.09 -27.37 3.20
N THR A 222 -11.32 -26.62 2.12
CA THR A 222 -12.49 -26.53 1.20
C THR A 222 -13.94 -26.64 1.71
N ALA A 223 -14.23 -27.36 2.78
CA ALA A 223 -15.55 -27.66 3.36
C ALA A 223 -16.23 -26.46 4.06
N GLN A 224 -15.53 -25.35 4.28
CA GLN A 224 -16.11 -24.12 4.86
C GLN A 224 -16.04 -22.92 3.89
N SER A 225 -16.07 -23.15 2.58
CA SER A 225 -16.12 -22.04 1.61
C SER A 225 -17.45 -21.30 1.72
N ILE A 226 -17.40 -19.97 1.88
CA ILE A 226 -18.57 -19.10 1.88
C ILE A 226 -19.00 -18.89 0.43
N ASN A 227 -20.26 -19.23 0.12
CA ASN A 227 -20.82 -18.99 -1.20
C ASN A 227 -21.25 -17.52 -1.36
N PHE A 228 -20.51 -16.76 -2.17
CA PHE A 228 -20.76 -15.35 -2.43
C PHE A 228 -21.47 -15.12 -3.77
N GLU A 229 -22.51 -14.30 -3.73
CA GLU A 229 -23.03 -13.55 -4.87
C GLU A 229 -22.23 -12.25 -5.06
N THR A 230 -22.18 -11.76 -6.30
CA THR A 230 -21.36 -10.60 -6.70
C THR A 230 -22.27 -9.45 -7.13
N ILE A 231 -22.09 -8.27 -6.53
CA ILE A 231 -22.76 -7.03 -6.93
C ILE A 231 -21.72 -6.03 -7.44
N THR A 232 -21.92 -5.51 -8.66
CA THR A 232 -21.02 -4.54 -9.34
C THR A 232 -21.76 -3.25 -9.75
N ALA A 233 -22.58 -2.71 -8.85
CA ALA A 233 -23.33 -1.47 -9.05
C ALA A 233 -22.75 -0.32 -8.20
N PRO A 234 -21.79 0.49 -8.70
CA PRO A 234 -20.98 1.39 -7.86
C PRO A 234 -21.78 2.39 -7.03
N HIS A 235 -22.82 3.01 -7.60
CA HIS A 235 -23.67 3.95 -6.88
C HIS A 235 -24.48 3.29 -5.76
N PHE A 236 -25.01 2.08 -6.00
CA PHE A 236 -25.69 1.29 -4.98
C PHE A 236 -24.73 0.92 -3.86
N ILE A 237 -23.55 0.40 -4.21
CA ILE A 237 -22.52 -0.03 -3.27
C ILE A 237 -22.06 1.13 -2.39
N LYS A 238 -21.74 2.28 -2.99
CA LYS A 238 -21.36 3.50 -2.27
C LYS A 238 -22.44 3.92 -1.27
N ASN A 239 -23.70 3.93 -1.67
CA ASN A 239 -24.81 4.35 -0.82
C ASN A 239 -25.11 3.33 0.29
N ARG A 240 -24.93 2.04 0.03
CA ARG A 240 -25.07 0.98 1.04
C ARG A 240 -23.93 1.04 2.06
N TYR A 241 -22.69 1.17 1.58
CA TYR A 241 -21.49 1.22 2.43
C TYR A 241 -21.55 2.36 3.46
N LYS A 242 -22.06 3.53 3.08
CA LYS A 242 -22.27 4.67 3.99
C LYS A 242 -23.20 4.37 5.18
N LYS A 243 -24.06 3.36 5.07
CA LYS A 243 -25.07 3.01 6.08
C LYS A 243 -24.63 1.87 6.97
N ILE A 244 -23.64 1.08 6.56
CA ILE A 244 -23.17 -0.05 7.36
C ILE A 244 -22.22 0.43 8.46
N LYS A 245 -22.15 -0.36 9.53
CA LYS A 245 -21.06 -0.30 10.49
C LYS A 245 -20.31 -1.59 10.37
N ASN A 246 -18.98 -1.53 10.30
CA ASN A 246 -18.18 -2.74 10.23
C ASN A 246 -18.44 -3.62 11.46
N THR A 247 -18.67 -4.92 11.25
CA THR A 247 -18.90 -5.91 12.33
C THR A 247 -18.00 -7.13 12.16
N GLY A 248 -17.95 -7.99 13.18
CA GLY A 248 -17.01 -9.11 13.19
C GLY A 248 -15.57 -8.60 13.14
N PHE A 249 -14.70 -9.27 12.37
CA PHE A 249 -13.30 -8.83 12.25
C PHE A 249 -13.12 -7.54 11.45
N PHE A 250 -14.10 -7.12 10.63
CA PHE A 250 -14.01 -5.87 9.85
C PHE A 250 -13.95 -4.61 10.72
N GLN A 251 -14.34 -4.67 11.99
CA GLN A 251 -14.14 -3.55 12.91
C GLN A 251 -12.63 -3.21 13.08
N HIS A 252 -11.77 -4.21 12.85
CA HIS A 252 -10.31 -4.12 12.92
C HIS A 252 -9.65 -3.90 11.55
N THR A 253 -10.42 -3.78 10.46
CA THR A 253 -9.87 -3.43 9.14
C THR A 253 -9.75 -1.91 8.98
N TYR A 254 -8.83 -1.46 8.13
CA TYR A 254 -8.69 -0.04 7.78
C TYR A 254 -8.08 0.19 6.40
N MET A 255 -8.90 0.56 5.42
CA MET A 255 -8.43 0.83 4.06
C MET A 255 -8.77 2.26 3.63
N PRO A 256 -7.85 3.23 3.80
CA PRO A 256 -8.11 4.61 3.42
C PRO A 256 -7.97 4.80 1.90
N PHE A 257 -8.59 5.88 1.40
CA PHE A 257 -8.50 6.33 -0.01
C PHE A 257 -8.99 5.35 -1.08
N HIS A 258 -9.80 4.36 -0.70
CA HIS A 258 -10.48 3.45 -1.63
C HIS A 258 -11.98 3.56 -1.46
N GLU A 259 -12.70 3.78 -2.57
CA GLU A 259 -14.15 3.72 -2.60
C GLU A 259 -14.57 2.31 -3.08
N PRO A 260 -15.44 1.61 -2.32
CA PRO A 260 -15.87 0.28 -2.72
C PRO A 260 -16.73 0.34 -3.98
N ASN A 261 -16.47 -0.55 -4.92
CA ASN A 261 -17.19 -0.69 -6.19
C ASN A 261 -17.57 -2.16 -6.49
N LEU A 262 -17.29 -3.07 -5.56
CA LEU A 262 -17.67 -4.47 -5.58
C LEU A 262 -18.17 -4.90 -4.19
N VAL A 263 -19.23 -5.71 -4.16
CA VAL A 263 -19.69 -6.38 -2.94
C VAL A 263 -19.78 -7.87 -3.19
N PHE A 264 -19.21 -8.65 -2.28
CA PHE A 264 -19.53 -10.07 -2.12
C PHE A 264 -20.52 -10.22 -0.98
N ILE A 265 -21.60 -10.95 -1.23
CA ILE A 265 -22.70 -11.09 -0.27
C ILE A 265 -23.19 -12.53 -0.24
N THR A 266 -23.49 -13.06 0.94
CA THR A 266 -24.13 -14.37 1.07
C THR A 266 -25.64 -14.27 0.80
N PRO A 267 -26.30 -15.32 0.29
CA PRO A 267 -27.75 -15.28 0.02
C PRO A 267 -28.60 -14.92 1.26
N ASP A 268 -28.14 -15.30 2.45
CA ASP A 268 -28.77 -14.99 3.74
C ASP A 268 -28.38 -13.62 4.31
N GLN A 269 -27.51 -12.87 3.62
CA GLN A 269 -26.95 -11.57 4.01
C GLN A 269 -26.21 -11.58 5.37
N SER A 270 -25.82 -12.76 5.86
CA SER A 270 -25.05 -12.90 7.09
C SER A 270 -23.61 -12.40 6.95
N THR A 271 -23.09 -12.36 5.72
CA THR A 271 -21.79 -11.78 5.38
C THR A 271 -21.89 -10.88 4.15
N GLU A 272 -21.39 -9.65 4.28
CA GLU A 272 -21.16 -8.71 3.18
C GLU A 272 -19.73 -8.18 3.24
N VAL A 273 -19.00 -8.31 2.15
CA VAL A 273 -17.63 -7.82 2.01
C VAL A 273 -17.61 -6.73 0.96
N TYR A 274 -17.14 -5.55 1.33
CA TYR A 274 -17.01 -4.40 0.44
C TYR A 274 -15.57 -4.33 -0.05
N LEU A 275 -15.41 -4.37 -1.37
CA LEU A 275 -14.13 -4.37 -2.02
C LEU A 275 -14.03 -3.18 -2.99
N HIS A 276 -12.81 -2.69 -3.14
CA HIS A 276 -12.45 -1.94 -4.33
C HIS A 276 -11.75 -2.90 -5.28
N TYR A 277 -12.21 -2.99 -6.51
CA TYR A 277 -11.60 -3.79 -7.57
C TYR A 277 -11.29 -2.92 -8.79
N ASN A 278 -10.16 -3.20 -9.43
CA ASN A 278 -9.78 -2.60 -10.69
C ASN A 278 -9.40 -3.71 -11.68
N SER A 279 -10.25 -3.93 -12.67
CA SER A 279 -10.03 -4.97 -13.68
C SER A 279 -8.87 -4.65 -14.63
N LYS A 280 -8.48 -3.38 -14.78
CA LYS A 280 -7.42 -2.97 -15.72
C LYS A 280 -6.03 -3.42 -15.26
N ASP A 281 -5.77 -3.35 -13.95
CA ASP A 281 -4.50 -3.74 -13.34
C ASP A 281 -4.62 -4.94 -12.40
N LYS A 282 -5.78 -5.61 -12.39
CA LYS A 282 -6.10 -6.81 -11.61
C LYS A 282 -5.82 -6.68 -10.10
N TYR A 283 -5.98 -5.47 -9.58
CA TYR A 283 -5.80 -5.11 -8.18
C TYR A 283 -7.13 -5.08 -7.41
N SER A 284 -7.14 -5.62 -6.20
CA SER A 284 -8.30 -5.55 -5.29
C SER A 284 -7.87 -5.22 -3.87
N VAL A 285 -8.75 -4.57 -3.11
CA VAL A 285 -8.59 -4.39 -1.65
C VAL A 285 -9.88 -4.63 -0.91
N VAL A 286 -9.75 -5.16 0.30
CA VAL A 286 -10.86 -5.24 1.26
C VAL A 286 -11.00 -3.89 1.95
N VAL A 287 -12.17 -3.26 1.79
CA VAL A 287 -12.45 -1.93 2.34
C VAL A 287 -13.12 -2.03 3.72
N GLY A 288 -14.03 -2.99 3.88
CA GLY A 288 -14.80 -3.21 5.10
C GLY A 288 -15.90 -4.24 4.86
N GLY A 289 -16.81 -4.39 5.83
CA GLY A 289 -17.87 -5.38 5.73
C GLY A 289 -18.57 -5.70 7.03
N ILE A 290 -19.54 -6.59 6.92
CA ILE A 290 -20.25 -7.21 8.03
C ILE A 290 -20.13 -8.72 7.89
N THR A 291 -19.98 -9.43 9.00
CA THR A 291 -19.98 -10.90 8.98
C THR A 291 -20.39 -11.46 10.33
N SER A 292 -21.17 -12.54 10.30
CA SER A 292 -21.42 -13.40 11.45
C SER A 292 -20.37 -14.50 11.63
N GLU A 293 -19.50 -14.71 10.62
CA GLU A 293 -18.41 -15.68 10.70
C GLU A 293 -17.36 -15.19 11.70
N LYS A 294 -17.00 -16.07 12.64
CA LYS A 294 -16.06 -15.75 13.72
C LYS A 294 -14.61 -15.89 13.28
N ASN A 295 -14.34 -16.76 12.31
CA ASN A 295 -13.01 -17.00 11.78
C ASN A 295 -12.76 -16.14 10.54
N ALA A 296 -11.96 -15.08 10.69
CA ALA A 296 -11.58 -14.22 9.57
C ALA A 296 -10.86 -14.98 8.46
N GLY A 297 -10.14 -16.07 8.78
CA GLY A 297 -9.43 -16.89 7.81
C GLY A 297 -10.37 -17.54 6.80
N VAL A 298 -11.55 -18.00 7.24
CA VAL A 298 -12.59 -18.56 6.36
C VAL A 298 -13.12 -17.51 5.40
N VAL A 299 -13.41 -16.31 5.90
CA VAL A 299 -13.90 -15.19 5.08
C VAL A 299 -12.83 -14.75 4.08
N LEU A 300 -11.59 -14.56 4.53
CA LEU A 300 -10.47 -14.14 3.69
C LEU A 300 -10.11 -15.16 2.60
N GLU A 301 -10.12 -16.46 2.91
CA GLU A 301 -9.90 -17.51 1.90
C GLU A 301 -11.04 -17.52 0.87
N SER A 302 -12.30 -17.38 1.31
CA SER A 302 -13.46 -17.36 0.42
C SER A 302 -13.45 -16.13 -0.51
N ILE A 303 -13.07 -14.95 0.02
CA ILE A 303 -12.86 -13.75 -0.79
C ILE A 303 -11.77 -13.99 -1.84
N ALA A 304 -10.63 -14.55 -1.41
CA ALA A 304 -9.49 -14.80 -2.28
C ALA A 304 -9.84 -15.79 -3.41
N ALA A 305 -10.55 -16.88 -3.09
CA ALA A 305 -11.07 -17.82 -4.08
C ALA A 305 -12.00 -17.12 -5.07
N LYS A 306 -12.94 -16.30 -4.60
CA LYS A 306 -13.90 -15.61 -5.46
C LYS A 306 -13.23 -14.58 -6.38
N LEU A 307 -12.25 -13.84 -5.89
CA LEU A 307 -11.48 -12.90 -6.74
C LEU A 307 -10.62 -13.63 -7.77
N ASN A 308 -10.06 -14.79 -7.43
CA ASN A 308 -9.32 -15.62 -8.37
C ASN A 308 -10.23 -16.15 -9.49
N GLU A 309 -11.46 -16.58 -9.18
CA GLU A 309 -12.49 -16.90 -10.20
C GLU A 309 -12.78 -15.71 -11.13
N MET A 310 -12.72 -14.48 -10.59
CA MET A 310 -12.88 -13.24 -11.34
C MET A 310 -11.60 -12.80 -12.08
N ASN A 311 -10.57 -13.67 -12.16
CA ASN A 311 -9.31 -13.41 -12.87
C ASN A 311 -8.52 -12.19 -12.33
N MET A 312 -8.68 -11.90 -11.04
CA MET A 312 -7.84 -10.93 -10.34
C MET A 312 -6.46 -11.52 -10.07
N ALA A 313 -5.45 -10.67 -9.90
CA ALA A 313 -4.07 -11.08 -9.67
C ALA A 313 -3.64 -10.87 -8.21
N TYR A 314 -4.32 -9.97 -7.51
CA TYR A 314 -3.82 -9.46 -6.23
C TYR A 314 -4.94 -8.94 -5.33
N ILE A 315 -4.79 -9.17 -4.02
CA ILE A 315 -5.67 -8.61 -2.98
C ILE A 315 -4.87 -8.12 -1.77
N GLU A 316 -5.26 -6.96 -1.20
CA GLU A 316 -4.76 -6.47 0.09
C GLU A 316 -5.86 -6.36 1.16
N VAL A 317 -5.44 -6.53 2.41
CA VAL A 317 -6.21 -6.17 3.60
C VAL A 317 -5.29 -5.53 4.63
N ILE A 318 -5.75 -4.49 5.30
CA ILE A 318 -5.02 -3.82 6.38
C ILE A 318 -5.74 -4.11 7.68
N LEU A 319 -5.02 -4.67 8.65
CA LEU A 319 -5.53 -5.11 9.94
C LEU A 319 -4.80 -4.41 11.09
N GLU A 320 -5.50 -4.13 12.18
CA GLU A 320 -4.89 -3.60 13.40
C GLU A 320 -3.81 -4.53 13.98
N ALA A 321 -2.68 -3.96 14.41
CA ALA A 321 -1.50 -4.69 14.87
C ALA A 321 -1.61 -5.25 16.31
N TYR A 322 -2.79 -5.20 16.94
CA TYR A 322 -2.99 -5.56 18.36
C TYR A 322 -3.76 -6.86 18.56
N PHE A 323 -4.11 -7.57 17.48
CA PHE A 323 -4.93 -8.78 17.52
C PHE A 323 -4.17 -9.97 16.92
N PRO A 324 -3.34 -10.68 17.70
CA PRO A 324 -2.55 -11.81 17.23
C PRO A 324 -3.39 -12.89 16.55
N GLU A 325 -4.58 -13.17 17.05
CA GLU A 325 -5.49 -14.15 16.46
C GLU A 325 -5.88 -13.76 15.02
N LEU A 326 -6.21 -12.50 14.77
CA LEU A 326 -6.51 -12.03 13.41
C LEU A 326 -5.28 -12.06 12.50
N GLN A 327 -4.09 -11.77 13.03
CA GLN A 327 -2.84 -11.90 12.29
C GLN A 327 -2.59 -13.37 11.87
N ARG A 328 -2.85 -14.33 12.76
CA ARG A 328 -2.77 -15.77 12.45
C ARG A 328 -3.81 -16.19 11.42
N GLN A 329 -5.04 -15.72 11.57
CA GLN A 329 -6.12 -16.04 10.63
C GLN A 329 -5.83 -15.49 9.22
N ALA A 330 -5.25 -14.29 9.10
CA ALA A 330 -4.78 -13.77 7.82
C ALA A 330 -3.69 -14.66 7.20
N LEU A 331 -2.67 -15.05 7.97
CA LEU A 331 -1.63 -15.99 7.50
C LEU A 331 -2.20 -17.34 7.09
N SER A 332 -3.18 -17.88 7.83
CA SER A 332 -3.83 -19.15 7.49
C SER A 332 -4.55 -19.08 6.14
N ALA A 333 -5.16 -17.92 5.82
CA ALA A 333 -5.74 -17.62 4.51
C ALA A 333 -4.68 -17.17 3.47
N LYS A 334 -3.40 -17.44 3.74
CA LYS A 334 -2.24 -17.15 2.88
C LYS A 334 -2.09 -15.67 2.50
N PHE A 335 -2.61 -14.77 3.34
CA PHE A 335 -2.32 -13.35 3.29
C PHE A 335 -1.00 -13.11 4.01
N ILE A 336 0.01 -12.66 3.28
CA ILE A 336 1.38 -12.51 3.77
C ILE A 336 1.60 -11.06 4.20
N PRO A 337 2.24 -10.82 5.37
CA PRO A 337 2.66 -9.49 5.77
C PRO A 337 3.50 -8.84 4.69
N SER A 338 3.10 -7.65 4.28
CA SER A 338 3.72 -6.88 3.22
C SER A 338 4.30 -5.57 3.75
N GLY A 339 3.79 -5.09 4.89
CA GLY A 339 4.34 -3.93 5.57
C GLY A 339 3.80 -3.75 6.98
N TYR A 340 4.53 -2.99 7.77
CA TYR A 340 4.11 -2.53 9.10
C TYR A 340 3.88 -1.02 9.05
N PHE A 341 2.67 -0.58 9.40
CA PHE A 341 2.22 0.79 9.21
C PHE A 341 1.86 1.41 10.56
N PRO A 342 2.80 2.10 11.23
CA PRO A 342 2.53 2.70 12.53
C PRO A 342 1.54 3.86 12.41
N ALA A 343 0.76 4.10 13.46
CA ALA A 343 -0.08 5.30 13.65
C ALA A 343 -1.05 5.66 12.50
N ILE A 344 -1.43 4.71 11.65
CA ILE A 344 -2.21 4.97 10.42
C ILE A 344 -3.70 5.15 10.68
N LYS A 345 -4.28 4.35 11.58
CA LYS A 345 -5.72 4.39 11.87
C LYS A 345 -5.99 5.29 13.07
N LYS A 346 -6.72 6.38 12.87
CA LYS A 346 -7.20 7.22 13.97
C LYS A 346 -8.34 6.53 14.71
N ALA A 347 -8.24 6.42 16.03
CA ALA A 347 -9.23 5.82 16.91
C ALA A 347 -9.40 6.70 18.17
N GLY A 348 -10.37 7.62 18.11
CA GLY A 348 -10.50 8.68 19.11
C GLY A 348 -9.26 9.58 19.13
N ASP A 349 -8.68 9.75 20.32
CA ASP A 349 -7.47 10.56 20.56
C ASP A 349 -6.16 9.78 20.36
N LYS A 350 -6.26 8.51 19.92
CA LYS A 350 -5.09 7.66 19.66
C LYS A 350 -5.00 7.30 18.18
N ARG A 351 -3.81 6.88 17.78
CA ARG A 351 -3.56 6.26 16.47
C ARG A 351 -3.07 4.83 16.65
N LEU A 352 -3.67 3.92 15.91
CA LEU A 352 -3.37 2.49 15.96
C LEU A 352 -2.38 2.13 14.86
N ASP A 353 -1.39 1.32 15.23
CA ASP A 353 -0.54 0.63 14.27
C ASP A 353 -1.37 -0.43 13.52
N CYS A 354 -1.10 -0.60 12.24
CA CYS A 354 -1.70 -1.62 11.40
C CYS A 354 -0.64 -2.40 10.64
N VAL A 355 -1.02 -3.58 10.17
CA VAL A 355 -0.22 -4.44 9.30
C VAL A 355 -0.92 -4.51 7.96
N VAL A 356 -0.16 -4.30 6.89
CA VAL A 356 -0.65 -4.53 5.53
C VAL A 356 -0.36 -5.96 5.17
N PHE A 357 -1.40 -6.73 4.86
CA PHE A 357 -1.27 -8.07 4.32
C PHE A 357 -1.68 -8.08 2.86
N SER A 358 -1.03 -8.93 2.07
CA SER A 358 -1.42 -9.15 0.68
C SER A 358 -1.32 -10.61 0.25
N ARG A 359 -2.07 -10.95 -0.79
CA ARG A 359 -2.02 -12.24 -1.46
C ARG A 359 -1.99 -12.01 -2.97
N THR A 360 -0.99 -12.60 -3.62
CA THR A 360 -0.90 -12.71 -5.08
C THR A 360 -1.43 -14.07 -5.52
N PHE A 361 -2.15 -14.09 -6.64
CA PHE A 361 -2.58 -15.31 -7.34
C PHE A 361 -1.63 -15.68 -8.48
N GLU A 362 -0.68 -14.79 -8.77
CA GLU A 362 0.31 -14.92 -9.84
C GLU A 362 1.67 -15.34 -9.26
N ILE A 363 2.49 -15.94 -10.12
CA ILE A 363 3.89 -16.27 -9.81
C ILE A 363 4.65 -14.96 -9.53
N LEU A 364 5.39 -14.94 -8.43
CA LEU A 364 6.24 -13.80 -8.06
C LEU A 364 7.28 -13.52 -9.14
N ASP A 365 7.33 -12.26 -9.60
CA ASP A 365 8.30 -11.80 -10.59
C ASP A 365 9.04 -10.58 -10.05
N PHE A 366 10.37 -10.71 -9.96
CA PHE A 366 11.27 -9.68 -9.46
C PHE A 366 12.29 -9.22 -10.50
N GLY A 367 12.16 -9.62 -11.78
CA GLY A 367 13.15 -9.36 -12.82
C GLY A 367 13.48 -7.87 -13.02
N ASN A 368 12.48 -7.00 -12.86
CA ASN A 368 12.60 -5.55 -13.06
C ASN A 368 12.66 -4.73 -11.75
N VAL A 369 12.89 -5.39 -10.60
CA VAL A 369 12.82 -4.76 -9.28
C VAL A 369 14.17 -4.15 -8.86
N LYS A 370 14.16 -2.84 -8.58
CA LYS A 370 15.31 -2.06 -8.10
C LYS A 370 14.98 -1.45 -6.74
N LEU A 371 15.62 -1.93 -5.68
CA LEU A 371 15.32 -1.55 -4.29
C LEU A 371 16.50 -0.92 -3.58
N ILE A 372 16.23 0.13 -2.79
CA ILE A 372 17.14 0.60 -1.73
C ILE A 372 17.11 -0.37 -0.53
N SER A 373 18.12 -0.29 0.34
CA SER A 373 18.44 -1.32 1.35
C SER A 373 17.24 -1.78 2.18
N ALA A 374 16.52 -0.87 2.84
CA ALA A 374 15.40 -1.23 3.73
C ALA A 374 14.28 -2.01 3.01
N TYR A 375 14.00 -1.72 1.74
CA TYR A 375 12.99 -2.47 0.98
C TYR A 375 13.47 -3.86 0.57
N ARG A 376 14.78 -4.08 0.45
CA ARG A 376 15.33 -5.43 0.24
C ARG A 376 15.09 -6.31 1.45
N ASP A 377 15.17 -5.73 2.65
CA ASP A 377 14.89 -6.46 3.89
C ASP A 377 13.41 -6.85 3.95
N PHE A 378 12.49 -5.93 3.63
CA PHE A 378 11.07 -6.27 3.50
C PHE A 378 10.82 -7.38 2.46
N LEU A 379 11.44 -7.28 1.28
CA LEU A 379 11.28 -8.29 0.24
C LEU A 379 11.78 -9.66 0.69
N ARG A 380 12.92 -9.70 1.37
CA ARG A 380 13.51 -10.93 1.92
C ARG A 380 12.55 -11.63 2.88
N GLU A 381 11.99 -10.88 3.83
CA GLU A 381 11.06 -11.44 4.82
C GLU A 381 9.74 -11.88 4.17
N TYR A 382 9.24 -11.13 3.19
CA TYR A 382 8.09 -11.53 2.40
C TYR A 382 8.33 -12.86 1.66
N VAL A 383 9.43 -12.97 0.91
CA VAL A 383 9.75 -14.17 0.11
C VAL A 383 9.99 -15.38 1.01
N LYS A 384 10.60 -15.18 2.18
CA LYS A 384 10.77 -16.23 3.19
C LYS A 384 9.41 -16.80 3.62
N LEU A 385 8.49 -15.95 4.05
CA LEU A 385 7.14 -16.39 4.47
C LEU A 385 6.34 -16.99 3.30
N TRP A 386 6.48 -16.42 2.10
CA TRP A 386 5.84 -16.97 0.91
C TRP A 386 6.30 -18.40 0.63
N ARG A 387 7.61 -18.66 0.69
CA ARG A 387 8.17 -20.02 0.52
C ARG A 387 7.63 -20.97 1.59
N GLU A 388 7.63 -20.55 2.85
CA GLU A 388 7.13 -21.36 3.97
C GLU A 388 5.65 -21.75 3.78
N LEU A 389 4.81 -20.83 3.31
CA LEU A 389 3.37 -21.04 3.16
C LEU A 389 2.95 -21.75 1.85
N TYR A 390 3.63 -21.50 0.74
CA TYR A 390 3.22 -22.00 -0.58
C TYR A 390 4.03 -23.20 -1.06
N ILE A 391 5.27 -23.34 -0.60
CA ILE A 391 6.18 -24.40 -1.04
C ILE A 391 6.33 -25.44 0.07
N ASP A 392 6.85 -25.02 1.23
CA ASP A 392 7.21 -25.95 2.30
C ASP A 392 5.97 -26.64 2.90
N PHE A 393 4.85 -25.90 3.02
CA PHE A 393 3.57 -26.47 3.45
C PHE A 393 3.05 -27.54 2.47
N ALA A 394 3.16 -27.30 1.15
CA ALA A 394 2.72 -28.26 0.14
C ALA A 394 3.53 -29.57 0.19
N TYR A 395 4.84 -29.48 0.45
CA TYR A 395 5.67 -30.66 0.66
C TYR A 395 5.34 -31.40 1.97
N ALA A 396 5.04 -30.66 3.05
CA ALA A 396 4.69 -31.25 4.34
C ALA A 396 3.35 -32.01 4.31
N GLU A 397 2.36 -31.55 3.51
CA GLU A 397 1.10 -32.29 3.30
C GLU A 397 1.28 -33.53 2.40
N GLN A 398 2.24 -33.53 1.49
CA GLN A 398 2.48 -34.62 0.54
C GLN A 398 3.41 -35.73 1.08
N GLY A 399 4.10 -35.51 2.20
CA GLY A 399 4.92 -36.54 2.85
C GLY A 399 5.51 -36.06 4.16
N GLY A 400 5.25 -36.79 5.25
CA GLY A 400 5.83 -36.55 6.57
C GLY A 400 7.35 -36.68 6.56
N ILE A 401 8.05 -35.60 6.21
CA ILE A 401 9.51 -35.52 6.27
C ILE A 401 9.90 -34.65 7.47
N ASP A 402 10.66 -35.28 8.36
CA ASP A 402 11.21 -34.71 9.59
C ASP A 402 12.00 -33.41 9.32
N ARG A 403 11.62 -32.34 10.03
CA ARG A 403 12.15 -30.97 9.88
C ARG A 403 13.66 -30.84 10.18
N ASN A 404 14.30 -31.89 10.70
CA ASN A 404 15.71 -31.89 11.05
C ASN A 404 16.66 -32.06 9.85
N ARG A 405 16.21 -32.55 8.69
CA ARG A 405 17.11 -32.83 7.56
C ARG A 405 17.50 -31.63 6.70
N CYS A 406 16.71 -30.55 6.71
CA CYS A 406 17.00 -29.37 5.87
C CYS A 406 17.98 -28.37 6.50
N ARG A 407 18.27 -28.45 7.81
CA ARG A 407 19.25 -27.54 8.45
C ARG A 407 20.70 -27.91 8.18
N GLU A 408 21.01 -29.18 7.93
CA GLU A 408 22.40 -29.65 7.73
C GLU A 408 22.99 -29.32 6.34
N HIS A 409 22.21 -28.77 5.41
CA HIS A 409 22.71 -28.40 4.08
C HIS A 409 22.99 -26.90 3.88
N CYS A 410 22.66 -26.04 4.86
CA CYS A 410 22.96 -24.61 4.79
C CYS A 410 24.18 -24.16 5.63
N GLU A 411 24.79 -25.06 6.40
CA GLU A 411 25.99 -24.75 7.19
C GLU A 411 27.11 -25.74 6.87
N ARG A 412 27.87 -25.47 5.78
CA ARG A 412 29.27 -25.90 5.69
C ARG A 412 30.15 -24.65 5.71
N PRO A 413 31.08 -24.51 6.68
CA PRO A 413 32.09 -23.47 6.62
C PRO A 413 33.10 -23.78 5.51
N GLU A 414 33.51 -22.75 4.79
CA GLU A 414 34.67 -22.79 3.89
C GLU A 414 35.91 -23.26 4.68
N GLN A 415 36.48 -24.40 4.28
CA GLN A 415 37.82 -24.79 4.69
C GLN A 415 38.66 -25.15 3.47
N ASN A 416 39.82 -24.49 3.40
CA ASN A 416 41.06 -24.87 2.73
C ASN A 416 41.15 -24.77 1.20
N LEU A 417 41.57 -23.58 0.75
CA LEU A 417 42.39 -23.40 -0.45
C LEU A 417 43.72 -22.75 -0.02
N ASN A 418 44.63 -23.58 0.48
CA ASN A 418 46.05 -23.24 0.60
C ASN A 418 46.82 -24.56 0.47
N GLU A 419 47.27 -24.85 -0.75
CA GLU A 419 48.48 -25.62 -1.06
C GLU A 419 48.54 -25.88 -2.58
N HIS A 420 49.33 -25.08 -3.29
CA HIS A 420 50.20 -25.53 -4.39
C HIS A 420 50.94 -24.34 -5.00
N LYS A 421 52.10 -24.01 -4.42
CA LYS A 421 53.23 -23.42 -5.14
C LYS A 421 54.52 -24.00 -4.55
N LYS A 422 55.03 -25.06 -5.17
CA LYS A 422 56.45 -25.45 -5.25
C LYS A 422 56.59 -26.41 -6.43
N HIS A 423 56.92 -25.87 -7.60
CA HIS A 423 58.13 -26.20 -8.36
C HIS A 423 58.29 -25.20 -9.50
#